data_AF-A0A937NJ50-F1
#
_entry.id   AF-A0A937NJ50-F1
#
_cell.length_a   1.000
_cell.length_b   1.000
_cell.length_c   1.000
_cell.angle_alpha   90.00
_cell.angle_beta   90.00
_cell.angle_gamma   90.00
#
_symmetry.space_group_name_H-M   'P 1'
#
loop_
_entity.id
_entity.type
_entity.pdbx_description
1 polymer ?
#
loop_
_entity_poly.entity_id
_entity_poly.type
_entity_poly.pdbx_seq_one_letter_code
_entity_poly.pdbx_strand_id
1 'polypeptide(L)'
;MQNRSFVPTSWIKVGLAILPGLFIVGARSGLFRRVFGLESWPALGQNDLIPVYIALGIVIAGLIVERRPAVWSLPALGMLLLEIPGWVLALFARFWDPRSPFWQVVPPYLMLAAIAASAALAAYRVFKQHGLHIPRSGWVLLGLMILVGVAGAIVGAITDRSPNEWTSFVAHLPLQLWWTGLLLLPVAIGLPLARRDGLLAGLVLVAFQFVLVEGIFDPTYSVDFWAYWEPSAILDKARIVLSYLPALFFLVIAPIWAYPSRSTRGRVLGLLLPPFVALVSTDAIASIALRGTLGGYSMGSWLTHGVSTAQLLIPLALAAVMYHGIEHQSPAAADTQEGKGASKGKTTTATAINTA
;
A
#
# COMPACT_ATOMS: atom_id res chain seq x y z
N MET A 1 32.09 4.96 -11.45
CA MET A 1 30.98 4.11 -10.94
C MET A 1 31.58 3.09 -10.00
N GLN A 2 31.44 3.30 -8.68
CA GLN A 2 31.93 2.33 -7.69
C GLN A 2 31.00 1.11 -7.67
N ASN A 3 31.54 -0.06 -8.01
CA ASN A 3 30.87 -1.34 -7.81
C ASN A 3 30.70 -1.57 -6.30
N ARG A 4 29.58 -1.13 -5.73
CA ARG A 4 29.13 -1.65 -4.43
C ARG A 4 28.87 -3.14 -4.61
N SER A 5 29.67 -3.98 -3.96
CA SER A 5 29.40 -5.41 -3.86
C SER A 5 28.08 -5.58 -3.10
N PHE A 6 26.99 -5.73 -3.84
CA PHE A 6 25.68 -6.02 -3.26
C PHE A 6 25.67 -7.46 -2.78
N VAL A 7 25.64 -7.64 -1.46
CA VAL A 7 25.42 -8.94 -0.82
C VAL A 7 24.08 -9.50 -1.34
N PRO A 8 24.03 -10.74 -1.85
CA PRO A 8 22.79 -11.33 -2.33
C PRO A 8 21.74 -11.34 -1.22
N THR A 9 20.55 -10.83 -1.53
CA THR A 9 19.43 -10.83 -0.58
C THR A 9 19.07 -12.28 -0.24
N SER A 10 19.11 -12.62 1.04
CA SER A 10 18.74 -13.96 1.51
C SER A 10 17.27 -14.24 1.16
N TRP A 11 17.01 -15.36 0.48
CA TRP A 11 15.67 -15.84 0.15
C TRP A 11 14.78 -16.02 1.39
N ILE A 12 15.37 -16.20 2.57
CA ILE A 12 14.64 -16.24 3.84
C ILE A 12 13.88 -14.92 4.08
N LYS A 13 14.50 -13.77 3.78
CA LYS A 13 13.86 -12.45 3.93
C LYS A 13 12.70 -12.27 2.95
N VAL A 14 12.84 -12.80 1.74
CA VAL A 14 11.76 -12.79 0.74
C VAL A 14 10.61 -13.68 1.22
N GLY A 15 10.91 -14.88 1.74
CA GLY A 15 9.94 -15.78 2.34
C GLY A 15 9.15 -15.14 3.47
N LEU A 16 9.81 -14.40 4.37
CA LEU A 16 9.15 -13.66 5.44
C LEU A 16 8.25 -12.54 4.91
N ALA A 17 8.68 -11.83 3.86
CA ALA A 17 7.92 -10.73 3.26
C ALA A 17 6.62 -11.20 2.60
N ILE A 18 6.58 -12.40 2.03
CA ILE A 18 5.38 -12.96 1.36
C ILE A 18 4.48 -13.79 2.28
N LEU A 19 4.92 -14.07 3.50
CA LEU A 19 4.21 -14.96 4.41
C LEU A 19 2.75 -14.54 4.67
N PRO A 20 2.43 -13.25 4.89
CA PRO A 20 1.04 -12.80 5.01
C PRO A 20 0.21 -13.13 3.76
N GLY A 21 0.76 -12.88 2.56
CA GLY A 21 0.10 -13.16 1.29
C GLY A 21 -0.14 -14.64 1.06
N LEU A 22 0.86 -15.49 1.31
CA LEU A 22 0.74 -16.94 1.21
C LEU A 22 -0.34 -17.48 2.15
N PHE A 23 -0.43 -16.94 3.37
CA PHE A 23 -1.46 -17.34 4.31
C PHE A 23 -2.86 -16.98 3.80
N ILE A 24 -3.07 -15.75 3.32
CA ILE A 24 -4.38 -15.33 2.76
C ILE A 24 -4.76 -16.19 1.55
N VAL A 25 -3.83 -16.43 0.63
CA VAL A 25 -4.07 -17.30 -0.54
C VAL A 25 -4.40 -18.73 -0.10
N GLY A 26 -3.66 -19.29 0.86
CA GLY A 26 -3.89 -20.64 1.38
C GLY A 26 -5.23 -20.79 2.12
N ALA A 27 -5.65 -19.75 2.86
CA ALA A 27 -6.92 -19.70 3.55
C ALA A 27 -8.09 -19.63 2.55
N ARG A 28 -8.04 -18.69 1.60
CA ARG A 28 -9.11 -18.44 0.62
C ARG A 28 -9.26 -19.56 -0.42
N SER A 29 -8.16 -20.21 -0.81
CA SER A 29 -8.20 -21.38 -1.70
C SER A 29 -8.73 -22.65 -1.04
N GLY A 30 -8.96 -22.64 0.28
CA GLY A 30 -9.31 -23.84 1.05
C GLY A 30 -8.17 -24.85 1.15
N LEU A 31 -6.94 -24.49 0.76
CA LEU A 31 -5.77 -25.36 0.86
C LEU A 31 -5.52 -25.78 2.30
N PHE A 32 -5.61 -24.85 3.25
CA PHE A 32 -5.49 -25.19 4.67
C PHE A 32 -6.64 -26.06 5.17
N ARG A 33 -7.87 -25.85 4.68
CA ARG A 33 -9.01 -26.73 5.00
C ARG A 33 -8.76 -28.18 4.53
N ARG A 34 -8.19 -28.35 3.33
CA ARG A 34 -7.87 -29.66 2.75
C ARG A 34 -6.67 -30.33 3.42
N VAL A 35 -5.61 -29.58 3.70
CA VAL A 35 -4.36 -30.12 4.27
C VAL A 35 -4.52 -30.47 5.73
N PHE A 36 -5.25 -29.66 6.50
CA PHE A 36 -5.41 -29.87 7.95
C PHE A 36 -6.68 -30.65 8.33
N GLY A 37 -7.51 -31.05 7.36
CA GLY A 37 -8.72 -31.86 7.60
C GLY A 37 -9.78 -31.17 8.47
N LEU A 38 -9.78 -29.83 8.49
CA LEU A 38 -10.62 -29.05 9.40
C LEU A 38 -12.00 -28.79 8.77
N GLU A 39 -12.88 -29.81 8.77
CA GLU A 39 -14.24 -29.68 8.22
C GLU A 39 -15.21 -28.93 9.14
N SER A 40 -14.90 -28.78 10.43
CA SER A 40 -15.88 -28.40 11.46
C SER A 40 -15.41 -27.28 12.40
N TRP A 41 -14.52 -26.38 11.99
CA TRP A 41 -14.18 -25.22 12.83
C TRP A 41 -15.34 -24.21 12.83
N PRO A 42 -16.13 -24.08 13.92
CA PRO A 42 -17.25 -23.13 13.99
C PRO A 42 -16.77 -21.69 14.23
N ALA A 43 -15.47 -21.46 14.18
CA ALA A 43 -14.80 -20.19 14.48
C ALA A 43 -14.44 -19.36 13.22
N LEU A 44 -14.97 -19.72 12.04
CA LEU A 44 -14.67 -19.07 10.74
C LEU A 44 -15.19 -17.63 10.60
N GLY A 45 -15.79 -17.05 11.65
CA GLY A 45 -15.96 -15.59 11.80
C GLY A 45 -14.68 -14.87 12.27
N GLN A 46 -13.61 -15.59 12.62
CA GLN A 46 -12.29 -15.06 13.03
C GLN A 46 -11.22 -15.12 11.92
N ASN A 47 -11.58 -15.52 10.69
CA ASN A 47 -10.63 -15.65 9.57
C ASN A 47 -9.88 -14.35 9.25
N ASP A 48 -10.50 -13.20 9.51
CA ASP A 48 -9.91 -11.90 9.19
C ASP A 48 -8.79 -11.53 10.19
N LEU A 49 -8.77 -12.12 11.38
CA LEU A 49 -7.80 -11.77 12.43
C LEU A 49 -6.48 -12.53 12.32
N ILE A 50 -6.47 -13.73 11.72
CA ILE A 50 -5.25 -14.55 11.64
C ILE A 50 -4.17 -13.86 10.79
N PRO A 51 -4.47 -13.32 9.59
CA PRO A 51 -3.49 -12.54 8.82
C PRO A 51 -2.95 -11.34 9.61
N VAL A 52 -3.78 -10.68 10.41
CA VAL A 52 -3.40 -9.55 11.27
C VAL A 52 -2.41 -10.00 12.34
N TYR A 53 -2.65 -11.11 13.04
CA TYR A 53 -1.72 -11.63 14.04
C TYR A 53 -0.39 -12.07 13.43
N ILE A 54 -0.43 -12.70 12.25
CA ILE A 54 0.78 -13.06 11.50
C ILE A 54 1.58 -11.81 11.14
N ALA A 55 0.92 -10.79 10.57
CA ALA A 55 1.54 -9.53 10.22
C ALA A 55 2.14 -8.83 11.45
N LEU A 56 1.42 -8.80 12.57
CA LEU A 56 1.90 -8.25 13.84
C LEU A 56 3.14 -8.99 14.33
N GLY A 57 3.13 -10.33 14.32
CA GLY A 57 4.27 -11.16 14.69
C GLY A 57 5.51 -10.88 13.83
N ILE A 58 5.33 -10.71 12.51
CA ILE A 58 6.42 -10.37 11.58
C ILE A 58 6.98 -8.97 11.88
N VAL A 59 6.13 -7.97 12.14
CA VAL A 59 6.57 -6.62 12.50
C VAL A 59 7.33 -6.62 13.83
N ILE A 60 6.81 -7.31 14.86
CA ILE A 60 7.48 -7.46 16.16
C ILE A 60 8.82 -8.18 16.00
N ALA A 61 8.88 -9.28 15.25
CA ALA A 61 10.13 -9.98 14.99
C ALA A 61 11.15 -9.07 14.29
N GLY A 62 10.71 -8.25 13.33
CA GLY A 62 11.57 -7.26 12.67
C GLY A 62 12.13 -6.24 13.65
N LEU A 63 11.27 -5.71 14.52
CA LEU A 63 11.66 -4.78 15.59
C LEU A 63 12.60 -5.42 16.61
N ILE A 64 12.43 -6.70 16.98
CA ILE A 64 13.32 -7.38 17.93
C ILE A 64 14.69 -7.66 17.30
N VAL A 65 14.70 -8.21 16.08
CA VAL A 65 15.93 -8.68 15.42
C VAL A 65 16.75 -7.51 14.90
N GLU A 66 16.13 -6.53 14.24
CA GLU A 66 16.84 -5.41 13.61
C GLU A 66 16.78 -4.11 14.44
N ARG A 67 16.10 -4.11 15.61
CA ARG A 67 15.83 -2.92 16.46
C ARG A 67 15.09 -1.79 15.74
N ARG A 68 14.45 -2.13 14.61
CA ARG A 68 13.80 -1.20 13.66
C ARG A 68 12.86 -1.99 12.75
N PRO A 69 11.94 -1.33 12.01
CA PRO A 69 11.14 -2.02 11.01
C PRO A 69 12.10 -2.56 9.94
N ALA A 70 12.18 -3.88 9.86
CA ALA A 70 13.01 -4.54 8.88
C ALA A 70 12.33 -4.46 7.52
N VAL A 71 13.10 -4.43 6.44
CA VAL A 71 12.53 -4.36 5.08
C VAL A 71 11.50 -5.48 4.86
N TRP A 72 11.76 -6.66 5.44
CA TRP A 72 10.95 -7.86 5.22
C TRP A 72 9.65 -7.85 6.02
N SER A 73 9.53 -6.94 6.98
CA SER A 73 8.27 -6.69 7.68
C SER A 73 7.47 -5.54 7.08
N LEU A 74 7.93 -4.89 6.01
CA LEU A 74 7.23 -3.76 5.39
C LEU A 74 5.86 -4.13 4.78
N PRO A 75 5.69 -5.28 4.09
CA PRO A 75 4.35 -5.70 3.66
C PRO A 75 3.41 -5.91 4.86
N ALA A 76 3.90 -6.56 5.93
CA ALA A 76 3.14 -6.76 7.15
C ALA A 76 2.76 -5.42 7.82
N LEU A 77 3.68 -4.45 7.86
CA LEU A 77 3.42 -3.10 8.36
C LEU A 77 2.32 -2.41 7.54
N GLY A 78 2.38 -2.51 6.21
CA GLY A 78 1.38 -1.93 5.31
C GLY A 78 -0.03 -2.47 5.54
N MET A 79 -0.16 -3.77 5.75
CA MET A 79 -1.46 -4.37 6.11
C MET A 79 -2.00 -3.83 7.44
N LEU A 80 -1.15 -3.74 8.46
CA LEU A 80 -1.55 -3.33 9.80
C LEU A 80 -2.01 -1.86 9.89
N LEU A 81 -1.60 -0.99 8.96
CA LEU A 81 -1.96 0.43 8.98
C LEU A 81 -3.47 0.68 8.91
N LEU A 82 -4.23 -0.21 8.26
CA LEU A 82 -5.68 -0.07 8.12
C LEU A 82 -6.47 -1.07 8.97
N GLU A 83 -5.91 -2.26 9.20
CA GLU A 83 -6.52 -3.33 10.00
C GLU A 83 -6.56 -3.03 11.51
N ILE A 84 -5.48 -2.44 12.08
CA ILE A 84 -5.42 -2.15 13.52
C ILE A 84 -6.52 -1.16 13.94
N PRO A 85 -6.75 -0.03 13.26
CA PRO A 85 -7.83 0.88 13.59
C PRO A 85 -9.22 0.23 13.55
N GLY A 86 -9.49 -0.64 12.56
CA GLY A 86 -10.76 -1.36 12.44
C GLY A 86 -11.02 -2.29 13.62
N TRP A 87 -9.99 -3.03 14.06
CA TRP A 87 -10.08 -3.87 15.25
C TRP A 87 -10.24 -3.08 16.54
N VAL A 88 -9.47 -2.00 16.71
CA VAL A 88 -9.59 -1.11 17.88
C VAL A 88 -11.02 -0.58 18.00
N LEU A 89 -11.61 -0.18 16.86
CA LEU A 89 -13.01 0.23 16.78
C LEU A 89 -14.00 -0.88 17.12
N ALA A 90 -13.81 -2.08 16.58
CA ALA A 90 -14.65 -3.23 16.89
C ALA A 90 -14.55 -3.64 18.38
N LEU A 91 -13.37 -3.53 18.97
CA LEU A 91 -13.14 -3.77 20.39
C LEU A 91 -13.88 -2.73 21.24
N PHE A 92 -13.79 -1.43 20.89
CA PHE A 92 -14.51 -0.37 21.59
C PHE A 92 -16.03 -0.43 21.38
N ALA A 93 -16.50 -0.82 20.20
CA ALA A 93 -17.92 -1.07 19.90
C ALA A 93 -18.53 -2.21 20.72
N ARG A 94 -17.70 -3.06 21.33
CA ARG A 94 -18.15 -4.11 22.26
C ARG A 94 -18.49 -3.56 23.66
N PHE A 95 -17.98 -2.36 23.99
CA PHE A 95 -18.19 -1.69 25.27
C PHE A 95 -19.23 -0.57 25.21
N TRP A 96 -19.73 -0.20 24.02
CA TRP A 96 -20.72 0.86 23.82
C TRP A 96 -21.67 0.56 22.67
N ASP A 97 -22.89 1.11 22.69
CA ASP A 97 -23.90 0.88 21.65
C ASP A 97 -23.42 1.39 20.26
N PRO A 98 -23.12 0.49 19.31
CA PRO A 98 -22.60 0.86 17.98
C PRO A 98 -23.63 1.59 17.12
N ARG A 99 -24.91 1.60 17.51
CA ARG A 99 -25.97 2.33 16.79
C ARG A 99 -26.08 3.80 17.20
N SER A 100 -25.29 4.24 18.19
CA SER A 100 -25.37 5.63 18.62
C SER A 100 -24.86 6.57 17.51
N PRO A 101 -25.48 7.73 17.30
CA PRO A 101 -25.04 8.72 16.30
C PRO A 101 -23.58 9.16 16.52
N PHE A 102 -23.11 9.10 17.77
CA PHE A 102 -21.73 9.40 18.12
C PHE A 102 -20.73 8.45 17.43
N TRP A 103 -20.99 7.14 17.42
CA TRP A 103 -20.09 6.14 16.82
C TRP A 103 -20.13 6.11 15.29
N GLN A 104 -21.20 6.61 14.68
CA GLN A 104 -21.27 6.75 13.22
C GLN A 104 -20.47 7.95 12.71
N VAL A 105 -20.30 8.97 13.56
CA VAL A 105 -19.68 10.24 13.17
C VAL A 105 -18.26 10.35 13.72
N VAL A 106 -18.07 10.21 15.02
CA VAL A 106 -16.82 10.61 15.70
C VAL A 106 -15.62 9.71 15.38
N PRO A 107 -15.71 8.38 15.38
CA PRO A 107 -14.58 7.52 15.08
C PRO A 107 -13.96 7.67 13.69
N PRO A 108 -14.72 7.73 12.59
CA PRO A 108 -14.12 7.94 11.28
C PRO A 108 -13.40 9.29 11.21
N TYR A 109 -13.91 10.36 11.83
CA TYR A 109 -13.22 11.65 11.91
C TYR A 109 -11.98 11.62 12.82
N LEU A 110 -12.02 10.92 13.95
CA LEU A 110 -10.85 10.77 14.84
C LEU A 110 -9.74 9.95 14.19
N MET A 111 -10.10 8.85 13.50
CA MET A 111 -9.13 8.10 12.69
C MET A 111 -8.50 8.98 11.63
N LEU A 112 -9.32 9.75 10.91
CA LEU A 112 -8.88 10.75 9.94
C LEU A 112 -7.88 11.74 10.54
N ALA A 113 -8.18 12.28 11.72
CA ALA A 113 -7.34 13.23 12.41
C ALA A 113 -6.00 12.60 12.84
N ALA A 114 -6.03 11.38 13.37
CA ALA A 114 -4.82 10.64 13.74
C ALA A 114 -3.96 10.28 12.52
N ILE A 115 -4.60 9.86 11.43
CA ILE A 115 -4.00 9.59 10.13
C ILE A 115 -3.37 10.86 9.55
N ALA A 116 -4.10 11.97 9.51
CA ALA A 116 -3.60 13.26 9.03
C ALA A 116 -2.44 13.78 9.89
N ALA A 117 -2.55 13.67 11.22
CA ALA A 117 -1.49 14.07 12.14
C ALA A 117 -0.22 13.22 11.96
N SER A 118 -0.36 11.91 11.76
CA SER A 118 0.79 11.02 11.52
C SER A 118 1.45 11.28 10.17
N ALA A 119 0.68 11.52 9.11
CA ALA A 119 1.20 11.95 7.80
C ALA A 119 1.91 13.30 7.89
N ALA A 120 1.30 14.29 8.56
CA ALA A 120 1.88 15.62 8.76
C ALA A 120 3.17 15.56 9.57
N LEU A 121 3.22 14.74 10.63
CA LEU A 121 4.41 14.51 11.43
C LEU A 121 5.53 13.84 10.61
N ALA A 122 5.19 12.85 9.79
CA ALA A 122 6.14 12.20 8.89
C ALA A 122 6.71 13.19 7.87
N ALA A 123 5.85 13.96 7.19
CA ALA A 123 6.25 15.00 6.25
C ALA A 123 7.11 16.08 6.93
N TYR A 124 6.71 16.56 8.11
CA TYR A 124 7.46 17.56 8.88
C TYR A 124 8.84 17.04 9.30
N ARG A 125 8.95 15.79 9.77
CA ARG A 125 10.25 15.18 10.09
C ARG A 125 11.16 15.10 8.86
N VAL A 126 10.60 14.78 7.70
CA VAL A 126 11.36 14.74 6.45
C VAL A 126 11.81 16.15 6.05
N PHE A 127 10.92 17.13 6.11
CA PHE A 127 11.18 18.54 5.77
C PHE A 127 12.25 19.15 6.70
N LYS A 128 12.04 19.07 8.03
CA LYS A 128 12.93 19.66 9.04
C LYS A 128 14.35 19.14 8.93
N GLN A 129 14.51 17.86 8.61
CA GLN A 129 15.83 17.25 8.63
C GLN A 129 16.62 17.49 7.32
N HIS A 130 15.98 17.68 6.16
CA HIS A 130 16.68 17.58 4.87
C HIS A 130 16.28 18.61 3.80
N GLY A 131 15.22 19.41 4.01
CA GLY A 131 14.65 20.24 2.96
C GLY A 131 13.95 19.38 1.90
N LEU A 132 12.62 19.35 1.92
CA LEU A 132 11.85 18.43 1.08
C LEU A 132 11.84 18.93 -0.37
N HIS A 133 12.82 18.52 -1.17
CA HIS A 133 12.86 18.84 -2.59
C HIS A 133 12.05 17.81 -3.39
N ILE A 134 10.76 18.09 -3.57
CA ILE A 134 9.87 17.27 -4.40
C ILE A 134 10.25 17.50 -5.87
N PRO A 135 10.63 16.46 -6.63
CA PRO A 135 10.91 16.62 -8.05
C PRO A 135 9.65 17.10 -8.79
N ARG A 136 9.81 17.79 -9.93
CA ARG A 136 8.67 18.29 -10.72
C ARG A 136 7.64 17.20 -11.02
N SER A 137 8.09 15.98 -11.29
CA SER A 137 7.23 14.81 -11.50
C SER A 137 6.39 14.44 -10.28
N GLY A 138 6.89 14.66 -9.06
CA GLY A 138 6.12 14.45 -7.83
C GLY A 138 4.97 15.45 -7.69
N TRP A 139 5.19 16.72 -8.05
CA TRP A 139 4.12 17.72 -8.09
C TRP A 139 3.07 17.41 -9.16
N VAL A 140 3.50 16.96 -10.33
CA VAL A 140 2.58 16.53 -11.39
C VAL A 140 1.72 15.35 -10.92
N LEU A 141 2.31 14.36 -10.26
CA LEU A 141 1.57 13.21 -9.74
C LEU A 141 0.61 13.59 -8.61
N LEU A 142 0.99 14.50 -7.72
CA LEU A 142 0.07 15.06 -6.70
C LEU A 142 -1.11 15.79 -7.35
N GLY A 143 -0.85 16.64 -8.35
CA GLY A 143 -1.91 17.29 -9.13
C GLY A 143 -2.82 16.28 -9.83
N LEU A 144 -2.24 15.23 -10.40
CA LEU A 144 -2.98 14.14 -11.04
C LEU A 144 -3.85 13.38 -10.03
N MET A 145 -3.38 13.13 -8.80
CA MET A 145 -4.21 12.52 -7.75
C MET A 145 -5.45 13.36 -7.44
N ILE A 146 -5.29 14.68 -7.32
CA ILE A 146 -6.43 15.59 -7.08
C ILE A 146 -7.40 15.54 -8.28
N LEU A 147 -6.88 15.61 -9.50
CA LEU A 147 -7.70 15.53 -10.72
C LEU A 147 -8.47 14.21 -10.81
N VAL A 148 -7.86 13.09 -10.46
CA VAL A 148 -8.54 11.79 -10.45
C VAL A 148 -9.56 11.69 -9.31
N GLY A 149 -9.31 12.31 -8.15
CA GLY A 149 -10.32 12.46 -7.10
C GLY A 149 -11.54 13.24 -7.58
N VAL A 150 -11.32 14.38 -8.25
CA VAL A 150 -12.41 15.18 -8.85
C VAL A 150 -13.14 14.40 -9.95
N ALA A 151 -12.40 13.68 -10.81
CA ALA A 151 -12.98 12.81 -11.82
C ALA A 151 -13.87 11.73 -11.19
N GLY A 152 -13.48 11.16 -10.06
CA GLY A 152 -14.31 10.21 -9.31
C GLY A 152 -15.63 10.81 -8.82
N ALA A 153 -15.62 12.09 -8.41
CA ALA A 153 -16.83 12.78 -8.01
C ALA A 153 -17.75 13.06 -9.20
N ILE A 154 -17.19 13.41 -10.35
CA ILE A 154 -17.93 13.59 -11.61
C ILE A 154 -18.54 12.27 -12.06
N VAL A 155 -17.76 11.19 -12.08
CA VAL A 155 -18.25 9.86 -12.46
C VAL A 155 -19.37 9.41 -11.52
N GLY A 156 -19.20 9.61 -10.21
CA GLY A 156 -20.25 9.36 -9.21
C GLY A 156 -21.56 10.08 -9.56
N ALA A 157 -21.49 11.39 -9.82
CA ALA A 157 -22.65 12.20 -10.19
C ALA A 157 -23.35 11.72 -11.48
N ILE A 158 -22.58 11.32 -12.50
CA ILE A 158 -23.10 10.76 -13.75
C ILE A 158 -23.79 9.41 -13.49
N THR A 159 -23.19 8.55 -12.67
CA THR A 159 -23.72 7.21 -12.39
C THR A 159 -24.97 7.23 -11.51
N ASP A 160 -25.10 8.23 -10.63
CA ASP A 160 -26.23 8.40 -9.71
C ASP A 160 -27.53 8.80 -10.43
N ARG A 161 -27.44 9.25 -11.71
CA ARG A 161 -28.58 9.67 -12.56
C ARG A 161 -29.51 10.69 -11.88
N SER A 162 -29.00 11.45 -10.92
CA SER A 162 -29.78 12.45 -10.21
C SER A 162 -30.18 13.58 -11.18
N PRO A 163 -31.40 14.13 -11.10
CA PRO A 163 -31.81 15.25 -11.95
C PRO A 163 -31.04 16.55 -11.66
N ASN A 164 -30.27 16.59 -10.56
CA ASN A 164 -29.44 17.72 -10.18
C ASN A 164 -27.98 17.28 -9.99
N GLU A 165 -27.29 17.14 -11.12
CA GLU A 165 -25.89 16.68 -11.20
C GLU A 165 -24.96 17.48 -10.29
N TRP A 166 -25.20 18.78 -10.12
CA TRP A 166 -24.40 19.63 -9.25
C TRP A 166 -24.50 19.21 -7.77
N THR A 167 -25.70 18.92 -7.28
CA THR A 167 -25.88 18.44 -5.90
C THR A 167 -25.25 17.06 -5.68
N SER A 168 -25.37 16.16 -6.66
CA SER A 168 -24.73 14.84 -6.56
C SER A 168 -23.20 14.97 -6.62
N PHE A 169 -22.64 15.84 -7.46
CA PHE A 169 -21.21 16.14 -7.47
C PHE A 169 -20.70 16.65 -6.12
N VAL A 170 -21.39 17.64 -5.55
CA VAL A 170 -21.02 18.22 -4.24
C VAL A 170 -21.14 17.18 -3.12
N ALA A 171 -22.06 16.22 -3.23
CA ALA A 171 -22.19 15.13 -2.27
C ALA A 171 -21.04 14.10 -2.37
N HIS A 172 -20.57 13.79 -3.58
CA HIS A 172 -19.51 12.81 -3.82
C HIS A 172 -18.09 13.37 -3.61
N LEU A 173 -17.88 14.68 -3.82
CA LEU A 173 -16.56 15.31 -3.76
C LEU A 173 -15.83 15.11 -2.41
N PRO A 174 -16.46 15.31 -1.23
CA PRO A 174 -15.78 15.12 0.05
C PRO A 174 -15.27 13.70 0.23
N LEU A 175 -16.05 12.69 -0.16
CA LEU A 175 -15.66 11.29 -0.05
C LEU A 175 -14.47 10.96 -0.97
N GLN A 176 -14.45 11.51 -2.18
CA GLN A 176 -13.36 11.27 -3.14
C GLN A 176 -12.05 11.96 -2.72
N LEU A 177 -12.14 13.18 -2.19
CA LEU A 177 -10.99 13.87 -1.61
C LEU A 177 -10.48 13.14 -0.35
N TRP A 178 -11.40 12.61 0.46
CA TRP A 178 -11.08 11.79 1.61
C TRP A 178 -10.29 10.52 1.20
N TRP A 179 -10.77 9.79 0.19
CA TRP A 179 -10.06 8.63 -0.37
C TRP A 179 -8.66 8.98 -0.85
N THR A 180 -8.53 10.10 -1.56
CA THR A 180 -7.24 10.59 -2.05
C THR A 180 -6.28 10.87 -0.88
N GLY A 181 -6.77 11.48 0.21
CA GLY A 181 -5.99 11.71 1.42
C GLY A 181 -5.56 10.42 2.12
N LEU A 182 -6.46 9.44 2.22
CA LEU A 182 -6.17 8.13 2.80
C LEU A 182 -5.07 7.40 2.03
N LEU A 183 -5.05 7.50 0.70
CA LEU A 183 -4.02 6.89 -0.15
C LEU A 183 -2.66 7.59 -0.06
N LEU A 184 -2.62 8.87 0.32
CA LEU A 184 -1.38 9.62 0.56
C LEU A 184 -0.73 9.27 1.90
N LEU A 185 -1.49 8.78 2.88
CA LEU A 185 -0.96 8.38 4.19
C LEU A 185 0.20 7.38 4.11
N PRO A 186 0.05 6.18 3.50
CA PRO A 186 1.14 5.22 3.38
C PRO A 186 2.33 5.76 2.58
N VAL A 187 2.10 6.68 1.62
CA VAL A 187 3.19 7.37 0.92
C VAL A 187 3.99 8.22 1.91
N ALA A 188 3.32 9.01 2.75
CA ALA A 188 3.96 9.84 3.76
C ALA A 188 4.70 9.01 4.82
N ILE A 189 4.11 7.90 5.28
CA ILE A 189 4.72 6.97 6.24
C ILE A 189 5.95 6.28 5.65
N GLY A 190 5.94 5.98 4.35
CA GLY A 190 7.07 5.35 3.67
C GLY A 190 8.23 6.30 3.36
N LEU A 191 8.04 7.63 3.36
CA LEU A 191 9.14 8.60 3.16
C LEU A 191 10.33 8.43 4.14
N PRO A 192 10.13 8.34 5.47
CA PRO A 192 11.24 8.08 6.39
C PRO A 192 11.90 6.71 6.18
N LEU A 193 11.14 5.71 5.72
CA LEU A 193 11.64 4.36 5.44
C LEU A 193 12.46 4.32 4.14
N ALA A 194 12.05 5.10 3.13
CA ALA A 194 12.70 5.20 1.83
C ALA A 194 14.15 5.70 1.92
N ARG A 195 14.52 6.39 2.99
CA ARG A 195 15.93 6.77 3.22
C ARG A 195 16.86 5.59 3.43
N ARG A 196 16.33 4.51 4.03
CA ARG A 196 17.10 3.33 4.42
C ARG A 196 16.98 2.26 3.37
N ASP A 197 15.75 2.05 2.91
CA ASP A 197 15.38 0.90 2.10
C ASP A 197 15.07 1.30 0.64
N GLY A 198 15.20 2.59 0.32
CA GLY A 198 14.97 3.14 -1.02
C GLY A 198 13.56 2.84 -1.50
N LEU A 199 13.47 2.38 -2.74
CA LEU A 199 12.21 1.95 -3.35
C LEU A 199 11.50 0.82 -2.60
N LEU A 200 12.19 -0.01 -1.81
CA LEU A 200 11.55 -1.14 -1.11
C LEU A 200 10.57 -0.66 -0.02
N ALA A 201 10.68 0.59 0.43
CA ALA A 201 9.65 1.23 1.26
C ALA A 201 8.26 1.25 0.59
N GLY A 202 8.20 1.17 -0.74
CA GLY A 202 6.97 1.03 -1.52
C GLY A 202 6.15 -0.20 -1.19
N LEU A 203 6.76 -1.24 -0.61
CA LEU A 203 6.04 -2.45 -0.19
C LEU A 203 5.02 -2.19 0.93
N VAL A 204 5.22 -1.15 1.76
CA VAL A 204 4.22 -0.70 2.73
C VAL A 204 2.95 -0.24 2.01
N LEU A 205 3.12 0.57 0.96
CA LEU A 205 2.00 1.10 0.17
C LEU A 205 1.30 0.00 -0.61
N VAL A 206 2.04 -0.92 -1.23
CA VAL A 206 1.47 -2.06 -1.95
C VAL A 206 0.59 -2.89 -1.00
N ALA A 207 1.11 -3.27 0.16
CA ALA A 207 0.33 -4.06 1.11
C ALA A 207 -0.84 -3.30 1.74
N PHE A 208 -0.71 -1.98 1.94
CA PHE A 208 -1.82 -1.13 2.37
C PHE A 208 -2.94 -1.10 1.31
N GLN A 209 -2.59 -0.96 0.03
CA GLN A 209 -3.58 -0.96 -1.04
C GLN A 209 -4.29 -2.30 -1.19
N PHE A 210 -3.61 -3.41 -0.91
CA PHE A 210 -4.26 -4.70 -0.85
C PHE A 210 -5.42 -4.71 0.16
N VAL A 211 -5.20 -4.19 1.38
CA VAL A 211 -6.26 -4.12 2.40
C VAL A 211 -7.41 -3.21 1.95
N LEU A 212 -7.11 -2.11 1.23
CA LEU A 212 -8.17 -1.28 0.65
C LEU A 212 -8.98 -2.03 -0.42
N VAL A 213 -8.30 -2.73 -1.33
CA VAL A 213 -8.94 -3.53 -2.38
C VAL A 213 -9.81 -4.62 -1.77
N GLU A 214 -9.31 -5.33 -0.76
CA GLU A 214 -10.01 -6.41 -0.10
C GLU A 214 -11.19 -5.92 0.75
N GLY A 215 -10.95 -4.92 1.61
CA GLY A 215 -11.92 -4.51 2.62
C GLY A 215 -12.99 -3.52 2.14
N ILE A 216 -12.69 -2.70 1.12
CA ILE A 216 -13.62 -1.67 0.64
C ILE A 216 -14.16 -1.99 -0.75
N PHE A 217 -13.27 -2.34 -1.68
CA PHE A 217 -13.71 -2.60 -3.05
C PHE A 217 -14.33 -3.99 -3.20
N ASP A 218 -13.94 -4.94 -2.34
CA ASP A 218 -14.35 -6.34 -2.32
C ASP A 218 -14.54 -6.90 -3.76
N PRO A 219 -13.47 -7.39 -4.40
CA PRO A 219 -13.53 -7.84 -5.78
C PRO A 219 -14.47 -9.03 -5.99
N THR A 220 -14.89 -9.70 -4.91
CA THR A 220 -15.87 -10.79 -4.97
C THR A 220 -17.31 -10.32 -4.85
N TYR A 221 -17.57 -9.15 -4.27
CA TYR A 221 -18.91 -8.68 -3.91
C TYR A 221 -19.93 -8.79 -5.05
N SER A 222 -19.61 -8.23 -6.23
CA SER A 222 -20.55 -8.24 -7.36
C SER A 222 -20.82 -9.65 -7.87
N VAL A 223 -19.79 -10.51 -7.91
CA VAL A 223 -19.94 -11.89 -8.37
C VAL A 223 -20.71 -12.73 -7.36
N ASP A 224 -20.44 -12.55 -6.06
CA ASP A 224 -21.13 -13.24 -4.96
C ASP A 224 -22.61 -12.88 -4.92
N PHE A 225 -22.94 -11.60 -5.07
CA PHE A 225 -24.32 -11.13 -5.13
C PHE A 225 -25.09 -11.82 -6.26
N TRP A 226 -24.54 -11.85 -7.48
CA TRP A 226 -25.22 -12.46 -8.62
C TRP A 226 -25.19 -13.99 -8.61
N ALA A 227 -24.13 -14.62 -8.09
CA ALA A 227 -24.06 -16.07 -7.94
C ALA A 227 -25.17 -16.61 -7.02
N TYR A 228 -25.60 -15.82 -6.04
CA TYR A 228 -26.72 -16.19 -5.15
C TYR A 228 -28.06 -16.25 -5.90
N TRP A 229 -28.32 -15.30 -6.81
CA TRP A 229 -29.60 -15.21 -7.54
C TRP A 229 -29.61 -16.03 -8.84
N GLU A 230 -28.49 -16.09 -9.54
CA GLU A 230 -28.33 -16.76 -10.84
C GLU A 230 -27.11 -17.71 -10.79
N PRO A 231 -27.20 -18.82 -10.04
CA PRO A 231 -26.06 -19.71 -9.84
C PRO A 231 -25.57 -20.28 -11.17
N SER A 232 -24.28 -20.10 -11.44
CA SER A 232 -23.64 -20.63 -12.64
C SER A 232 -22.21 -21.07 -12.34
N ALA A 233 -21.75 -22.10 -13.05
CA ALA A 233 -20.38 -22.61 -12.90
C ALA A 233 -19.30 -21.56 -13.26
N ILE A 234 -19.66 -20.54 -14.05
CA ILE A 234 -18.76 -19.44 -14.42
C ILE A 234 -18.61 -18.48 -13.23
N LEU A 235 -19.72 -18.10 -12.59
CA LEU A 235 -19.71 -17.22 -11.43
C LEU A 235 -18.99 -17.86 -10.24
N ASP A 236 -19.21 -19.15 -9.99
CA ASP A 236 -18.49 -19.87 -8.92
C ASP A 236 -16.97 -19.90 -9.14
N LYS A 237 -16.53 -20.15 -10.39
CA LYS A 237 -15.10 -20.12 -10.73
C LYS A 237 -14.53 -18.71 -10.63
N ALA A 238 -15.26 -17.70 -11.11
CA ALA A 238 -14.84 -16.31 -11.04
C ALA A 238 -14.69 -15.85 -9.59
N ARG A 239 -15.66 -16.17 -8.73
CA ARG A 239 -15.61 -15.94 -7.28
C ARG A 239 -14.33 -16.50 -6.66
N ILE A 240 -14.04 -17.76 -6.93
CA ILE A 240 -12.84 -18.42 -6.41
C ILE A 240 -11.59 -17.66 -6.85
N VAL A 241 -11.45 -17.34 -8.15
CA VAL A 241 -10.27 -16.63 -8.68
C VAL A 241 -10.14 -15.23 -8.07
N LEU A 242 -11.23 -14.45 -8.05
CA LEU A 242 -11.26 -13.08 -7.53
C LEU A 242 -10.93 -13.02 -6.03
N SER A 243 -11.22 -14.08 -5.28
CA SER A 243 -10.92 -14.13 -3.84
C SER A 243 -9.42 -14.08 -3.52
N TYR A 244 -8.54 -14.74 -4.28
CA TYR A 244 -7.11 -14.80 -3.95
C TYR A 244 -6.22 -13.98 -4.88
N LEU A 245 -6.72 -13.53 -6.03
CA LEU A 245 -5.93 -12.82 -7.02
C LEU A 245 -5.27 -11.54 -6.47
N PRO A 246 -5.98 -10.65 -5.74
CA PRO A 246 -5.33 -9.48 -5.13
C PRO A 246 -4.21 -9.87 -4.16
N ALA A 247 -4.45 -10.84 -3.28
CA ALA A 247 -3.44 -11.29 -2.31
C ALA A 247 -2.19 -11.85 -3.02
N LEU A 248 -2.38 -12.62 -4.09
CA LEU A 248 -1.30 -13.17 -4.89
C LEU A 248 -0.44 -12.05 -5.51
N PHE A 249 -1.06 -11.06 -6.15
CA PHE A 249 -0.29 -10.04 -6.88
C PHE A 249 0.32 -8.97 -5.96
N PHE A 250 -0.42 -8.49 -4.96
CA PHE A 250 0.05 -7.44 -4.06
C PHE A 250 0.99 -7.96 -2.98
N LEU A 251 0.72 -9.13 -2.39
CA LEU A 251 1.46 -9.62 -1.22
C LEU A 251 2.47 -10.74 -1.52
N VAL A 252 2.39 -11.37 -2.70
CA VAL A 252 3.33 -12.45 -3.07
C VAL A 252 4.20 -12.04 -4.25
N ILE A 253 3.60 -11.73 -5.40
CA ILE A 253 4.35 -11.41 -6.63
C ILE A 253 5.12 -10.10 -6.51
N ALA A 254 4.49 -9.03 -5.99
CA ALA A 254 5.18 -7.74 -5.84
C ALA A 254 6.43 -7.81 -4.94
N PRO A 255 6.38 -8.41 -3.72
CA PRO A 255 7.60 -8.61 -2.95
C PRO A 255 8.61 -9.51 -3.66
N ILE A 256 8.21 -10.66 -4.23
CA ILE A 256 9.12 -11.57 -4.96
C ILE A 256 9.84 -10.86 -6.11
N TRP A 257 9.18 -9.91 -6.77
CA TRP A 257 9.81 -9.16 -7.85
C TRP A 257 10.70 -8.03 -7.31
N ALA A 258 10.17 -7.18 -6.44
CA ALA A 258 10.85 -5.99 -5.97
C ALA A 258 12.10 -6.31 -5.14
N TYR A 259 12.04 -7.33 -4.28
CA TYR A 259 13.12 -7.69 -3.35
C TYR A 259 14.45 -8.11 -4.00
N PRO A 260 14.47 -9.12 -4.89
CA PRO A 260 15.70 -9.58 -5.52
C PRO A 260 16.16 -8.65 -6.65
N SER A 261 15.30 -7.70 -7.07
CA SER A 261 15.64 -6.80 -8.17
C SER A 261 16.80 -5.87 -7.81
N ARG A 262 17.85 -5.98 -8.62
CA ARG A 262 19.07 -5.16 -8.50
C ARG A 262 18.95 -3.81 -9.20
N SER A 263 18.06 -3.71 -10.18
CA SER A 263 17.88 -2.47 -10.95
C SER A 263 16.75 -1.64 -10.36
N THR A 264 16.93 -0.32 -10.32
CA THR A 264 15.87 0.62 -9.95
C THR A 264 14.61 0.41 -10.80
N ARG A 265 14.79 0.23 -12.12
CA ARG A 265 13.68 -0.05 -13.04
C ARG A 265 12.93 -1.32 -12.65
N GLY A 266 13.64 -2.39 -12.31
CA GLY A 266 13.01 -3.64 -11.90
C GLY A 266 12.29 -3.53 -10.56
N ARG A 267 12.78 -2.71 -9.62
CA ARG A 267 12.07 -2.40 -8.36
C ARG A 267 10.79 -1.60 -8.63
N VAL A 268 10.86 -0.56 -9.45
CA VAL A 268 9.69 0.26 -9.84
C VAL A 268 8.64 -0.62 -10.53
N LEU A 269 9.05 -1.46 -11.48
CA LEU A 269 8.14 -2.39 -12.16
C LEU A 269 7.57 -3.43 -11.19
N GLY A 270 8.38 -3.96 -10.27
CA GLY A 270 7.91 -4.91 -9.25
C GLY A 270 6.88 -4.32 -8.28
N LEU A 271 6.90 -3.00 -8.07
CA LEU A 271 5.92 -2.30 -7.23
C LEU A 271 4.66 -1.87 -7.99
N LEU A 272 4.76 -1.59 -9.29
CA LEU A 272 3.64 -1.06 -10.09
C LEU A 272 2.90 -2.13 -10.89
N LEU A 273 3.64 -3.02 -11.55
CA LEU A 273 3.06 -3.94 -12.52
C LEU A 273 2.19 -5.02 -11.87
N PRO A 274 2.59 -5.68 -10.75
CA PRO A 274 1.72 -6.68 -10.14
C PRO A 274 0.40 -6.09 -9.61
N PRO A 275 0.37 -4.95 -8.88
CA PRO A 275 -0.89 -4.28 -8.53
C PRO A 275 -1.73 -3.89 -9.75
N PHE A 276 -1.11 -3.36 -10.82
CA PHE A 276 -1.81 -3.03 -12.06
C PHE A 276 -2.49 -4.26 -12.67
N VAL A 277 -1.76 -5.36 -12.81
CA VAL A 277 -2.31 -6.61 -13.35
C VAL A 277 -3.44 -7.11 -12.46
N ALA A 278 -3.29 -7.02 -11.14
CA ALA A 278 -4.34 -7.42 -10.21
C ALA A 278 -5.64 -6.65 -10.45
N LEU A 279 -5.58 -5.31 -10.42
CA LEU A 279 -6.75 -4.44 -10.56
C LEU A 279 -7.45 -4.61 -11.91
N VAL A 280 -6.67 -4.63 -13.01
CA VAL A 280 -7.25 -4.77 -14.35
C VAL A 280 -7.81 -6.18 -14.56
N SER A 281 -7.13 -7.22 -14.06
CA SER A 281 -7.62 -8.60 -14.21
C SER A 281 -8.84 -8.88 -13.35
N THR A 282 -8.98 -8.29 -12.16
CA THR A 282 -10.20 -8.41 -11.36
C THR A 282 -11.40 -7.84 -12.11
N ASP A 283 -11.27 -6.64 -12.68
CA ASP A 283 -12.36 -6.01 -13.45
C ASP A 283 -12.67 -6.80 -14.73
N ALA A 284 -11.64 -7.26 -15.45
CA ALA A 284 -11.81 -8.07 -16.65
C ALA A 284 -12.54 -9.39 -16.35
N ILE A 285 -12.12 -10.12 -15.32
CA ILE A 285 -12.74 -11.39 -14.93
C ILE A 285 -14.18 -11.17 -14.48
N ALA A 286 -14.44 -10.16 -13.63
CA ALA A 286 -15.78 -9.83 -13.18
C ALA A 286 -16.70 -9.46 -14.36
N SER A 287 -16.22 -8.66 -15.30
CA SER A 287 -16.99 -8.26 -16.49
C SER A 287 -17.36 -9.44 -17.39
N ILE A 288 -16.47 -10.43 -17.53
CA ILE A 288 -16.73 -11.65 -18.29
C ILE A 288 -17.73 -12.54 -17.54
N ALA A 289 -17.56 -12.69 -16.23
CA ALA A 289 -18.40 -13.54 -15.41
C ALA A 289 -19.84 -13.04 -15.31
N LEU A 290 -20.02 -11.72 -15.27
CA LEU A 290 -21.33 -11.06 -15.22
C LEU A 290 -21.94 -10.82 -16.60
N ARG A 291 -21.30 -11.30 -17.67
CA ARG A 291 -21.82 -11.09 -19.02
C ARG A 291 -23.13 -11.84 -19.20
N GLY A 292 -24.18 -11.09 -19.54
CA GLY A 292 -25.53 -11.64 -19.76
C GLY A 292 -26.39 -11.69 -18.49
N THR A 293 -25.87 -11.26 -17.34
CA THR A 293 -26.68 -11.00 -16.15
C THR A 293 -27.13 -9.54 -16.12
N LEU A 294 -28.11 -9.22 -15.26
CA LEU A 294 -28.49 -7.83 -14.98
C LEU A 294 -27.35 -7.02 -14.32
N GLY A 295 -26.33 -7.70 -13.79
CA GLY A 295 -25.09 -7.13 -13.26
C GLY A 295 -23.99 -6.90 -14.29
N GLY A 296 -24.26 -7.10 -15.58
CA GLY A 296 -23.28 -6.88 -16.64
C GLY A 296 -22.68 -5.47 -16.58
N TYR A 297 -21.38 -5.36 -16.85
CA TYR A 297 -20.65 -4.09 -16.78
C TYR A 297 -21.23 -3.09 -17.80
N SER A 298 -21.80 -2.01 -17.27
CA SER A 298 -22.23 -0.86 -18.07
C SER A 298 -21.04 0.07 -18.34
N MET A 299 -21.22 1.05 -19.24
CA MET A 299 -20.23 2.11 -19.43
C MET A 299 -19.92 2.86 -18.12
N GLY A 300 -20.94 3.07 -17.27
CA GLY A 300 -20.77 3.67 -15.96
C GLY A 300 -19.88 2.83 -15.05
N SER A 301 -20.08 1.51 -15.04
CA SER A 301 -19.24 0.57 -14.27
C SER A 301 -17.78 0.65 -14.72
N TRP A 302 -17.51 0.62 -16.04
CA TRP A 302 -16.16 0.76 -16.56
C TRP A 302 -15.49 2.08 -16.17
N LEU A 303 -16.23 3.19 -16.19
CA LEU A 303 -15.71 4.49 -15.78
C LEU A 303 -15.39 4.52 -14.27
N THR A 304 -16.29 4.04 -13.42
CA THR A 304 -16.09 4.00 -11.97
C THR A 304 -14.88 3.14 -11.59
N HIS A 305 -14.78 1.94 -12.16
CA HIS A 305 -13.66 1.02 -11.92
C HIS A 305 -12.34 1.55 -12.52
N GLY A 306 -12.39 2.19 -13.70
CA GLY A 306 -11.23 2.83 -14.32
C GLY A 306 -10.66 3.97 -13.48
N VAL A 307 -11.53 4.83 -12.93
CA VAL A 307 -11.11 5.90 -12.00
C VAL A 307 -10.56 5.30 -10.71
N SER A 308 -11.22 4.28 -10.14
CA SER A 308 -10.75 3.62 -8.91
C SER A 308 -9.38 2.98 -9.08
N THR A 309 -9.15 2.30 -10.22
CA THR A 309 -7.84 1.76 -10.61
C THR A 309 -6.80 2.87 -10.72
N ALA A 310 -7.13 4.00 -11.35
CA ALA A 310 -6.22 5.15 -11.43
C ALA A 310 -5.90 5.73 -10.04
N GLN A 311 -6.91 5.84 -9.16
CA GLN A 311 -6.73 6.33 -7.79
C GLN A 311 -5.76 5.44 -7.01
N LEU A 312 -5.75 4.13 -7.22
CA LEU A 312 -4.81 3.21 -6.58
C LEU A 312 -3.41 3.26 -7.22
N LEU A 313 -3.30 3.42 -8.53
CA LEU A 313 -2.01 3.37 -9.22
C LEU A 313 -1.16 4.65 -9.07
N ILE A 314 -1.80 5.83 -9.05
CA ILE A 314 -1.07 7.10 -8.98
C ILE A 314 -0.26 7.24 -7.67
N PRO A 315 -0.77 6.89 -6.47
CA PRO A 315 0.01 6.86 -5.24
C PRO A 315 1.24 5.94 -5.33
N LEU A 316 1.14 4.78 -5.99
CA LEU A 316 2.28 3.89 -6.20
C LEU A 316 3.34 4.55 -7.09
N ALA A 317 2.90 5.22 -8.17
CA ALA A 317 3.80 5.95 -9.05
C ALA A 317 4.46 7.13 -8.31
N LEU A 318 3.69 7.84 -7.47
CA LEU A 318 4.18 8.91 -6.62
C LEU A 318 5.23 8.40 -5.64
N ALA A 319 4.94 7.31 -4.93
CA ALA A 319 5.88 6.67 -4.01
C ALA A 319 7.17 6.25 -4.74
N ALA A 320 7.04 5.63 -5.93
CA ALA A 320 8.19 5.25 -6.73
C ALA A 320 9.08 6.45 -7.09
N VAL A 321 8.48 7.56 -7.53
CA VAL A 321 9.21 8.80 -7.88
C VAL A 321 9.86 9.43 -6.64
N MET A 322 9.12 9.57 -5.53
CA MET A 322 9.62 10.21 -4.32
C MET A 322 10.72 9.38 -3.66
N TYR A 323 10.53 8.07 -3.53
CA TYR A 323 11.49 7.19 -2.86
C TYR A 323 12.76 7.03 -3.68
N HIS A 324 12.64 6.99 -5.02
CA HIS A 324 13.79 7.03 -5.90
C HIS A 324 14.60 8.31 -5.76
N GLY A 325 13.93 9.48 -5.68
CA GLY A 325 14.60 10.76 -5.47
C GLY A 325 15.36 10.83 -4.14
N ILE A 326 14.76 10.31 -3.07
CA ILE A 326 15.39 10.24 -1.74
C ILE A 326 16.63 9.33 -1.76
N GLU A 327 16.56 8.17 -2.41
CA GLU A 327 17.69 7.24 -2.54
C GLU A 327 18.91 7.91 -3.20
N HIS A 328 18.69 8.84 -4.13
CA HIS A 328 19.76 9.57 -4.84
C HIS A 328 20.32 10.77 -4.08
N GLN A 329 19.62 11.28 -3.08
CA GLN A 329 20.06 12.44 -2.29
C GLN A 329 20.97 12.05 -1.10
N SER A 330 20.84 10.84 -0.57
CA SER A 330 21.64 10.33 0.57
C SER A 330 23.17 10.32 0.40
N PRO A 331 23.78 10.15 -0.79
CA PRO A 331 25.24 10.09 -0.90
C PRO A 331 25.95 11.44 -0.78
N ALA A 332 25.32 12.55 -1.19
CA ALA A 332 26.02 13.85 -1.33
C ALA A 332 26.29 14.56 0.01
N ALA A 333 25.52 14.25 1.06
CA ALA A 333 25.67 14.88 2.36
C ALA A 333 26.83 14.32 3.19
N ALA A 334 27.25 13.07 2.96
CA ALA A 334 28.33 12.43 3.71
C ALA A 334 29.72 12.94 3.28
N ASP A 335 29.95 13.09 1.97
CA ASP A 335 31.26 13.53 1.45
C ASP A 335 31.59 15.00 1.75
N THR A 336 30.58 15.84 2.00
CA THR A 336 30.80 17.27 2.28
C THR A 336 31.22 17.52 3.73
N GLN A 337 30.99 16.57 4.66
CA GLN A 337 31.44 16.68 6.05
C GLN A 337 32.87 16.17 6.27
N GLU A 338 33.36 15.18 5.52
CA GLU A 338 34.75 14.73 5.62
C GLU A 338 35.76 15.69 4.97
N GLY A 339 35.36 16.41 3.91
CA GLY A 339 36.25 17.36 3.21
C GLY A 339 36.60 18.64 3.98
N LYS A 340 35.84 19.01 5.03
CA LYS A 340 36.10 20.22 5.83
C LYS A 340 36.95 19.97 7.09
N GLY A 341 37.24 18.71 7.43
CA GLY A 341 38.06 18.34 8.59
C GLY A 341 39.56 18.21 8.32
N ALA A 342 39.99 18.05 7.06
CA ALA A 342 41.36 17.63 6.73
C ALA A 342 42.33 18.76 6.30
N SER A 343 41.94 20.05 6.44
CA SER A 343 42.76 21.19 6.00
C SER A 343 43.22 22.13 7.14
N LYS A 344 43.56 21.57 8.31
CA LYS A 344 44.33 22.29 9.34
C LYS A 344 45.34 21.34 9.99
N GLY A 345 46.60 21.42 9.56
CA GLY A 345 47.70 20.74 10.24
C GLY A 345 48.78 20.16 9.33
N LYS A 346 49.29 20.93 8.36
CA LYS A 346 50.61 20.64 7.78
C LYS A 346 51.60 21.63 8.36
N THR A 347 52.04 21.35 9.59
CA THR A 347 53.13 22.08 10.23
C THR A 347 54.43 21.68 9.55
N THR A 348 55.07 22.64 8.91
CA THR A 348 56.31 22.51 8.16
C THR A 348 57.46 22.21 9.12
N THR A 349 58.02 21.00 9.05
CA THR A 349 59.26 20.64 9.75
C THR A 349 60.43 21.31 9.03
N ALA A 350 60.99 22.37 9.61
CA ALA A 350 62.23 22.99 9.16
C ALA A 350 63.42 22.16 9.66
N THR A 351 64.12 21.52 8.74
CA THR A 351 65.38 20.80 9.00
C THR A 351 66.50 21.82 9.16
N ALA A 352 67.04 21.95 10.38
CA ALA A 352 68.27 22.70 10.63
C ALA A 352 69.47 21.83 10.25
N ILE A 353 70.20 22.23 9.21
CA ILE A 353 71.51 21.70 8.85
C ILE A 353 72.53 22.33 9.81
N ASN A 354 73.19 21.49 10.61
CA ASN A 354 74.32 21.88 11.44
C ASN A 354 75.59 21.35 10.76
N THR A 355 76.44 22.27 10.29
CA THR A 355 77.83 22.03 9.92
C THR A 355 78.72 22.47 11.08
N ALA A 356 79.54 21.56 11.59
CA ALA A 356 80.77 21.83 12.32
C ALA A 356 81.78 20.74 11.95
#